data_AF-A0A343JBF4-F1
#
_entry.id   AF-A0A343JBF4-F1
#
_cell.length_a   1.000
_cell.length_b   1.000
_cell.length_c   1.000
_cell.angle_alpha   90.00
_cell.angle_beta   90.00
_cell.angle_gamma   90.00
#
_symmetry.space_group_name_H-M   'P 1'
#
loop_
_entity.id
_entity.type
_entity.pdbx_description
1 polymer ?
#
loop_
_entity_poly.entity_id
_entity_poly.type
_entity_poly.pdbx_seq_one_letter_code
_entity_poly.pdbx_strand_id
1 'polypeptide(L)'
;MNEEYNMFLSNYMNVNDPLKDNNIIHKLSVTTAHYVYRNGPIEDMHANRNKKIYDDDMKVLNKLIVNRLATIFNFILDRDKVDYIKETYDYDNIKQQLVNVTLLYVFEEGFKKEKVIIENLDDNDLKMVYDFMKFKLEVVFNIILEGKKEDIKTFLSYGILFGQSWDYAKPEELAFEEFLIKLNVI
;
A
#
# COMPACT_ATOMS: atom_id res chain seq x y z
N MET A 1 23.38 -10.85 -17.78
CA MET A 1 22.60 -10.69 -16.53
C MET A 1 21.73 -9.44 -16.53
N ASN A 2 22.26 -8.22 -16.75
CA ASN A 2 21.42 -6.99 -16.74
C ASN A 2 20.43 -6.89 -17.91
N GLU A 3 20.80 -7.33 -19.12
CA GLU A 3 19.90 -7.23 -20.29
C GLU A 3 18.71 -8.21 -20.21
N GLU A 4 18.97 -9.48 -19.90
CA GLU A 4 17.90 -10.48 -19.73
C GLU A 4 16.97 -10.14 -18.56
N TYR A 5 17.53 -9.64 -17.44
CA TYR A 5 16.73 -9.19 -16.31
C TYR A 5 15.86 -7.98 -16.68
N ASN A 6 16.41 -6.96 -17.34
CA ASN A 6 15.63 -5.82 -17.80
C ASN A 6 14.57 -6.21 -18.85
N MET A 7 14.87 -7.17 -19.74
CA MET A 7 13.90 -7.69 -20.71
C MET A 7 12.76 -8.44 -20.02
N PHE A 8 13.05 -9.20 -18.96
CA PHE A 8 12.02 -9.82 -18.13
C PHE A 8 11.13 -8.77 -17.46
N LEU A 9 11.75 -7.75 -16.83
CA LEU A 9 11.04 -6.68 -16.15
C LEU A 9 10.21 -5.81 -17.11
N SER A 10 10.63 -5.62 -18.36
CA SER A 10 9.91 -4.79 -19.33
C SER A 10 8.55 -5.35 -19.74
N ASN A 11 8.31 -6.64 -19.52
CA ASN A 11 6.98 -7.24 -19.67
C ASN A 11 6.02 -6.85 -18.55
N TYR A 12 6.56 -6.42 -17.40
CA TYR A 12 5.79 -6.07 -16.22
C TYR A 12 5.78 -4.58 -15.94
N MET A 13 6.84 -3.81 -16.21
CA MET A 13 6.88 -2.37 -15.92
C MET A 13 7.74 -1.58 -16.91
N ASN A 14 7.57 -0.26 -16.94
CA ASN A 14 8.52 0.63 -17.61
C ASN A 14 9.88 0.62 -16.89
N VAL A 15 10.86 -0.12 -17.42
CA VAL A 15 12.19 -0.28 -16.81
C VAL A 15 13.04 0.99 -16.78
N ASN A 16 12.79 1.95 -17.68
CA ASN A 16 13.56 3.20 -17.75
C ASN A 16 13.01 4.26 -16.79
N ASP A 17 11.71 4.19 -16.51
CA ASP A 17 11.02 5.11 -15.64
C ASP A 17 9.76 4.45 -15.07
N PRO A 18 9.89 3.66 -13.98
CA PRO A 18 8.77 2.87 -13.47
C PRO A 18 7.56 3.72 -13.09
N LEU A 19 7.79 4.95 -12.62
CA LEU A 19 6.72 5.89 -12.27
C LEU A 19 5.89 6.36 -13.47
N LYS A 20 6.41 6.21 -14.70
CA LYS A 20 5.68 6.51 -15.94
C LYS A 20 4.97 5.29 -16.54
N ASP A 21 4.87 4.21 -15.78
CA ASP A 21 4.08 3.06 -16.19
C ASP A 21 2.58 3.37 -16.13
N ASN A 22 1.82 3.05 -17.19
CA ASN A 22 0.38 3.33 -17.25
C ASN A 22 -0.43 2.66 -16.13
N ASN A 23 0.09 1.59 -15.53
CA ASN A 23 -0.53 0.86 -14.44
C ASN A 23 0.21 1.09 -13.10
N ILE A 24 1.01 2.16 -12.98
CA ILE A 24 1.85 2.40 -11.80
C ILE A 24 1.05 2.39 -10.49
N ILE A 25 -0.12 3.03 -10.46
CA ILE A 25 -0.98 3.08 -9.28
C ILE A 25 -1.38 1.66 -8.87
N HIS A 26 -1.88 0.87 -9.81
CA HIS A 26 -2.25 -0.52 -9.53
C HIS A 26 -1.06 -1.37 -9.06
N LYS A 27 0.09 -1.25 -9.75
CA LYS A 27 1.29 -2.01 -9.43
C LYS A 27 1.84 -1.66 -8.05
N LEU A 28 1.89 -0.38 -7.68
CA LEU A 28 2.26 0.04 -6.33
C LEU A 28 1.25 -0.46 -5.31
N SER A 29 -0.06 -0.27 -5.52
CA SER A 29 -1.10 -0.72 -4.59
C SER A 29 -1.00 -2.21 -4.27
N VAL A 30 -0.89 -3.05 -5.29
CA VAL A 30 -0.82 -4.50 -5.11
C VAL A 30 0.51 -4.92 -4.48
N THR A 31 1.63 -4.39 -4.97
CA THR A 31 2.96 -4.71 -4.42
C THR A 31 3.05 -4.29 -2.95
N THR A 32 2.56 -3.10 -2.62
CA THR A 32 2.47 -2.59 -1.26
C THR A 32 1.54 -3.44 -0.42
N ALA A 33 0.33 -3.78 -0.87
CA ALA A 33 -0.58 -4.65 -0.12
C ALA A 33 0.05 -6.00 0.19
N HIS A 34 0.83 -6.58 -0.73
CA HIS A 34 1.59 -7.78 -0.44
C HIS A 34 2.66 -7.55 0.62
N TYR A 35 3.48 -6.51 0.44
CA TYR A 35 4.62 -6.24 1.29
C TYR A 35 4.26 -5.82 2.73
N VAL A 36 3.23 -4.99 2.89
CA VAL A 36 2.86 -4.37 4.16
C VAL A 36 1.78 -5.15 4.91
N TYR A 37 1.08 -6.07 4.25
CA TYR A 37 -0.10 -6.71 4.81
C TYR A 37 -0.14 -8.23 4.54
N ARG A 38 -0.22 -8.68 3.28
CA ARG A 38 -0.42 -10.11 2.99
C ARG A 38 0.73 -10.99 3.42
N ASN A 39 1.96 -10.54 3.22
CA ASN A 39 3.14 -11.33 3.56
C ASN A 39 3.54 -11.07 5.02
N GLY A 40 2.53 -11.07 5.89
CA GLY A 40 2.59 -10.68 7.29
C GLY A 40 1.57 -11.43 8.15
N PRO A 41 1.28 -10.94 9.36
CA PRO A 41 0.52 -11.67 10.37
C PRO A 41 -0.87 -12.17 9.92
N ILE A 42 -1.51 -11.44 9.00
CA ILE A 42 -2.85 -11.81 8.52
C ILE A 42 -2.86 -13.14 7.76
N GLU A 43 -1.76 -13.52 7.10
CA GLU A 43 -1.69 -14.81 6.40
C GLU A 43 -1.62 -15.97 7.40
N ASP A 44 -0.87 -15.81 8.48
CA ASP A 44 -0.84 -16.79 9.57
C ASP A 44 -2.22 -16.90 10.25
N MET A 45 -2.93 -15.78 10.39
CA MET A 45 -4.31 -15.75 10.92
C MET A 45 -5.29 -16.44 9.98
N HIS A 46 -5.16 -16.24 8.67
CA HIS A 46 -5.95 -16.91 7.65
C HIS A 46 -5.72 -18.43 7.64
N ALA A 47 -4.46 -18.87 7.80
CA ALA A 47 -4.13 -20.30 7.92
C ALA A 47 -4.62 -20.92 9.25
N ASN A 48 -4.93 -20.10 10.25
CA ASN A 48 -5.39 -20.56 11.56
C ASN A 48 -6.88 -20.89 11.55
N ARG A 49 -7.19 -22.19 11.63
CA ARG A 49 -8.57 -22.71 11.66
C ARG A 49 -9.45 -22.15 12.77
N ASN A 50 -8.87 -21.64 13.86
CA ASN A 50 -9.63 -21.05 14.96
C ASN A 50 -10.07 -19.60 14.68
N LYS A 51 -9.37 -18.88 13.81
CA LYS A 51 -9.66 -17.47 13.46
C LYS A 51 -10.73 -17.36 12.36
N LYS A 52 -11.14 -18.46 11.72
CA LYS A 52 -12.26 -18.51 10.76
C LYS A 52 -12.24 -17.40 9.69
N ILE A 53 -11.05 -17.03 9.22
CA ILE A 53 -10.87 -16.09 8.10
C ILE A 53 -10.75 -16.94 6.84
N TYR A 54 -11.78 -16.94 5.99
CA TYR A 54 -11.83 -17.78 4.80
C TYR A 54 -11.28 -17.06 3.56
N ASP A 55 -11.12 -17.79 2.46
CA ASP A 55 -10.60 -17.21 1.20
C ASP A 55 -11.45 -16.03 0.71
N ASP A 56 -12.76 -16.10 0.88
CA ASP A 56 -13.66 -15.03 0.45
C ASP A 56 -13.54 -13.79 1.33
N ASP A 57 -13.30 -13.96 2.64
CA ASP A 57 -12.97 -12.87 3.56
C ASP A 57 -11.66 -12.19 3.13
N MET A 58 -10.64 -13.00 2.83
CA MET A 58 -9.37 -12.48 2.33
C MET A 58 -9.53 -11.72 1.03
N LYS A 59 -10.32 -12.20 0.06
CA LYS A 59 -10.58 -11.46 -1.19
C LYS A 59 -11.18 -10.08 -0.93
N VAL A 60 -12.13 -9.98 0.00
CA VAL A 60 -12.75 -8.70 0.38
C VAL A 60 -11.72 -7.75 0.97
N LEU A 61 -10.92 -8.19 1.94
CA LEU A 61 -9.88 -7.35 2.57
C LEU A 61 -8.78 -6.95 1.60
N ASN A 62 -8.33 -7.89 0.79
CA ASN A 62 -7.33 -7.69 -0.24
C ASN A 62 -7.78 -6.58 -1.18
N LYS A 63 -9.04 -6.64 -1.61
CA LYS A 63 -9.61 -5.63 -2.50
C LYS A 63 -9.71 -4.26 -1.83
N LEU A 64 -10.21 -4.21 -0.60
CA LEU A 64 -10.35 -2.99 0.18
C LEU A 64 -8.99 -2.30 0.36
N ILE A 65 -7.99 -3.03 0.86
CA ILE A 65 -6.65 -2.49 1.12
C ILE A 65 -6.00 -1.98 -0.17
N VAL A 66 -6.07 -2.75 -1.26
CA VAL A 66 -5.50 -2.33 -2.55
C VAL A 66 -6.18 -1.08 -3.10
N ASN A 67 -7.51 -1.00 -3.02
CA ASN A 67 -8.25 0.17 -3.47
C ASN A 67 -7.89 1.42 -2.66
N ARG A 68 -7.82 1.31 -1.32
CA ARG A 68 -7.46 2.44 -0.46
C ARG A 68 -6.00 2.86 -0.59
N LEU A 69 -5.08 1.90 -0.76
CA LEU A 69 -3.69 2.22 -1.12
C LEU A 69 -3.61 2.93 -2.47
N ALA A 70 -4.45 2.57 -3.43
CA ALA A 70 -4.49 3.26 -4.73
C ALA A 70 -4.92 4.72 -4.59
N THR A 71 -5.84 5.02 -3.68
CA THR A 71 -6.21 6.40 -3.33
C THR A 71 -5.01 7.16 -2.75
N ILE A 72 -4.26 6.58 -1.82
CA ILE A 72 -3.05 7.21 -1.27
C ILE A 72 -2.01 7.44 -2.37
N PHE A 73 -1.75 6.44 -3.22
CA PHE A 73 -0.79 6.55 -4.33
C PHE A 73 -1.21 7.58 -5.38
N ASN A 74 -2.51 7.76 -5.62
CA ASN A 74 -2.99 8.83 -6.49
C ASN A 74 -2.63 10.23 -5.99
N PHE A 75 -2.55 10.43 -4.67
CA PHE A 75 -2.12 11.72 -4.13
C PHE A 75 -0.61 11.89 -4.18
N ILE A 76 0.15 10.88 -3.78
CA ILE A 76 1.61 11.03 -3.64
C ILE A 76 2.40 10.84 -4.94
N LEU A 77 1.75 10.42 -6.03
CA LEU A 77 2.35 10.44 -7.37
C LEU A 77 1.95 11.67 -8.18
N ASP A 78 0.98 12.45 -7.72
CA ASP A 78 0.62 13.73 -8.30
C ASP A 78 1.62 14.79 -7.83
N ARG A 79 2.43 15.29 -8.77
CA ARG A 79 3.53 16.21 -8.45
C ARG A 79 3.04 17.48 -7.78
N ASP A 80 1.94 18.05 -8.24
CA ASP A 80 1.43 19.32 -7.72
C ASP A 80 0.96 19.15 -6.27
N LYS A 81 0.33 18.01 -5.98
CA LYS A 81 -0.07 17.65 -4.60
C LYS A 81 1.13 17.37 -3.72
N VAL A 82 2.13 16.64 -4.20
CA VAL A 82 3.36 16.35 -3.44
C VAL A 82 4.13 17.63 -3.13
N ASP A 83 4.27 18.53 -4.11
CA ASP A 83 4.97 19.79 -3.93
C ASP A 83 4.21 20.66 -2.90
N TYR A 84 2.88 20.71 -2.96
CA TYR A 84 2.06 21.36 -1.93
C TYR A 84 2.27 20.76 -0.52
N ILE A 85 2.28 19.43 -0.40
CA ILE A 85 2.53 18.77 0.88
C ILE A 85 3.95 19.11 1.38
N LYS A 86 4.97 19.09 0.53
CA LYS A 86 6.35 19.43 0.94
C LYS A 86 6.53 20.89 1.36
N GLU A 87 5.79 21.81 0.75
CA GLU A 87 5.81 23.23 1.12
C GLU A 87 5.08 23.48 2.45
N THR A 88 4.02 22.71 2.70
CA THR A 88 3.17 22.84 3.90
C THR A 88 3.75 22.09 5.09
N TYR A 89 4.42 20.96 4.84
CA TYR A 89 4.91 20.02 5.85
C TYR A 89 6.41 19.75 5.67
N ASP A 90 7.13 19.62 6.79
CA ASP A 90 8.55 19.31 6.77
C ASP A 90 8.83 17.90 6.20
N TYR A 91 9.91 17.77 5.43
CA TYR A 91 10.24 16.54 4.68
C TYR A 91 10.65 15.37 5.59
N ASP A 92 11.11 15.63 6.81
CA ASP A 92 11.34 14.55 7.77
C ASP A 92 10.03 14.04 8.36
N ASN A 93 9.05 14.94 8.55
CA ASN A 93 7.74 14.62 9.12
C ASN A 93 6.77 14.00 8.10
N ILE A 94 6.82 14.41 6.82
CA ILE A 94 5.91 13.92 5.77
C ILE A 94 5.88 12.39 5.70
N LYS A 95 7.01 11.71 5.91
CA LYS A 95 7.08 10.24 5.93
C LYS A 95 6.19 9.66 7.03
N GLN A 96 6.36 10.13 8.26
CA GLN A 96 5.58 9.65 9.38
C GLN A 96 4.10 10.02 9.22
N GLN A 97 3.81 11.22 8.71
CA GLN A 97 2.44 11.65 8.44
C GLN A 97 1.78 10.79 7.37
N LEU A 98 2.48 10.43 6.29
CA LEU A 98 1.99 9.53 5.25
C LEU A 98 1.72 8.13 5.80
N VAL A 99 2.58 7.60 6.67
CA VAL A 99 2.34 6.32 7.36
C VAL A 99 1.08 6.41 8.21
N ASN A 100 0.98 7.46 9.00
CA ASN A 100 -0.12 7.66 9.94
C ASN A 100 -1.47 7.83 9.23
N VAL A 101 -1.54 8.69 8.21
CA VAL A 101 -2.77 8.88 7.41
C VAL A 101 -3.14 7.60 6.66
N THR A 102 -2.15 6.84 6.20
CA THR A 102 -2.40 5.56 5.52
C THR A 102 -2.94 4.53 6.49
N LEU A 103 -2.41 4.41 7.71
CA LEU A 103 -2.95 3.52 8.73
C LEU A 103 -4.36 3.95 9.16
N LEU A 104 -4.58 5.25 9.36
CA LEU A 104 -5.92 5.77 9.65
C LEU A 104 -6.91 5.41 8.55
N TYR A 105 -6.58 5.69 7.29
CA TYR A 105 -7.50 5.50 6.18
C TYR A 105 -7.67 4.03 5.77
N VAL A 106 -6.56 3.30 5.61
CA VAL A 106 -6.57 1.91 5.13
C VAL A 106 -6.96 0.95 6.25
N PHE A 107 -6.38 1.12 7.44
CA PHE A 107 -6.56 0.16 8.54
C PHE A 107 -7.71 0.54 9.47
N GLU A 108 -7.69 1.71 10.09
CA GLU A 108 -8.71 2.10 11.08
C GLU A 108 -10.09 2.36 10.45
N GLU A 109 -10.12 3.08 9.33
CA GLU A 109 -11.37 3.43 8.64
C GLU A 109 -11.83 2.36 7.63
N GLY A 110 -10.92 1.51 7.17
CA GLY A 110 -11.17 0.43 6.21
C GLY A 110 -11.20 -0.93 6.90
N PHE A 111 -10.02 -1.53 7.06
CA PHE A 111 -9.86 -2.88 7.60
C PHE A 111 -10.68 -3.13 8.88
N LYS A 112 -10.64 -2.20 9.84
CA LYS A 112 -11.36 -2.28 11.13
C LYS A 112 -12.87 -1.99 11.05
N LYS A 113 -13.43 -1.72 9.87
CA LYS A 113 -14.89 -1.62 9.69
C LYS A 113 -15.51 -2.83 9.01
N GLU A 114 -14.69 -3.76 8.51
CA GLU A 114 -15.15 -5.00 7.88
C GLU A 114 -15.61 -6.02 8.93
N LYS A 115 -16.90 -5.91 9.30
CA LYS A 115 -17.53 -6.64 10.43
C LYS A 115 -17.30 -8.15 10.40
N VAL A 116 -17.35 -8.77 9.22
CA VAL A 116 -17.30 -10.23 9.09
C VAL A 116 -15.96 -10.81 9.55
N ILE A 117 -14.88 -10.02 9.51
CA ILE A 117 -13.51 -10.53 9.66
C ILE A 117 -12.91 -10.15 11.01
N ILE A 118 -13.24 -8.96 11.50
CA ILE A 118 -12.75 -8.48 12.80
C ILE A 118 -13.41 -9.21 13.95
N GLU A 119 -14.65 -9.70 13.80
CA GLU A 119 -15.31 -10.48 14.85
C GLU A 119 -14.49 -11.71 15.29
N ASN A 120 -13.57 -12.19 14.43
CA ASN A 120 -12.70 -13.32 14.75
C ASN A 120 -11.25 -12.93 15.09
N LEU A 121 -10.92 -11.63 15.06
CA LEU A 121 -9.61 -11.09 15.42
C LEU A 121 -9.69 -10.42 16.79
N ASP A 122 -8.77 -10.74 17.69
CA ASP A 122 -8.65 -10.06 18.98
C ASP A 122 -7.75 -8.82 18.90
N ASP A 123 -7.72 -8.02 19.97
CA ASP A 123 -6.93 -6.78 20.00
C ASP A 123 -5.43 -7.01 19.76
N ASN A 124 -4.89 -8.17 20.14
CA ASN A 124 -3.49 -8.48 19.90
C ASN A 124 -3.25 -8.80 18.43
N ASP A 125 -4.15 -9.54 17.78
CA ASP A 125 -4.08 -9.79 16.33
C ASP A 125 -4.09 -8.47 15.55
N LEU A 126 -5.07 -7.60 15.87
CA LEU A 126 -5.21 -6.29 15.22
C LEU A 126 -3.95 -5.44 15.42
N LYS A 127 -3.38 -5.46 16.64
CA LYS A 127 -2.13 -4.77 16.94
C LYS A 127 -0.96 -5.34 16.14
N MET A 128 -0.86 -6.65 15.98
CA MET A 128 0.20 -7.28 15.18
C MET A 128 0.12 -6.85 13.71
N VAL A 129 -1.08 -6.84 13.12
CA VAL A 129 -1.26 -6.37 11.73
C VAL A 129 -0.92 -4.88 11.63
N TYR A 130 -1.41 -4.06 12.56
CA TYR A 130 -1.14 -2.62 12.58
C TYR A 130 0.36 -2.30 12.65
N ASP A 131 1.07 -2.91 13.61
CA ASP A 131 2.51 -2.66 13.82
C ASP A 131 3.33 -3.14 12.61
N PHE A 132 2.95 -4.27 12.03
CA PHE A 132 3.58 -4.78 10.81
C PHE A 132 3.37 -3.84 9.62
N MET A 133 2.13 -3.38 9.39
CA MET A 133 1.81 -2.41 8.35
C MET A 133 2.57 -1.11 8.55
N LYS A 134 2.61 -0.57 9.78
CA LYS A 134 3.30 0.68 10.11
C LYS A 134 4.77 0.63 9.71
N PHE A 135 5.50 -0.36 10.18
CA PHE A 135 6.92 -0.51 9.91
C PHE A 135 7.21 -0.66 8.40
N LYS A 136 6.39 -1.43 7.70
CA LYS A 136 6.58 -1.69 6.26
C LYS A 136 6.19 -0.49 5.39
N LEU A 137 5.19 0.29 5.78
CA LEU A 137 4.78 1.51 5.08
C LEU A 137 5.87 2.59 5.14
N GLU A 138 6.61 2.71 6.24
CA GLU A 138 7.76 3.63 6.33
C GLU A 138 8.77 3.36 5.20
N VAL A 139 9.09 2.08 4.95
CA VAL A 139 9.99 1.68 3.86
C VAL A 139 9.41 2.06 2.49
N VAL A 140 8.13 1.79 2.26
CA VAL A 140 7.44 2.07 0.99
C VAL A 140 7.43 3.57 0.68
N PHE A 141 7.04 4.41 1.65
CA PHE A 141 7.02 5.86 1.43
C PHE A 141 8.42 6.43 1.29
N ASN A 142 9.43 5.87 1.96
CA ASN A 142 10.81 6.28 1.74
C ASN A 142 11.25 6.03 0.28
N ILE A 143 10.96 4.84 -0.27
CA ILE A 143 11.29 4.49 -1.67
C ILE A 143 10.58 5.44 -2.65
N ILE A 144 9.29 5.72 -2.43
CA ILE A 144 8.49 6.54 -3.35
C ILE A 144 8.92 8.01 -3.28
N LEU A 145 9.08 8.58 -2.08
CA LEU A 145 9.43 10.00 -1.90
C LEU A 145 10.86 10.31 -2.34
N GLU A 146 11.82 9.40 -2.13
CA GLU A 146 13.18 9.56 -2.67
C GLU A 146 13.19 9.53 -4.20
N GLY A 147 12.21 8.88 -4.84
CA GLY A 147 12.03 8.91 -6.30
C GLY A 147 13.13 8.21 -7.08
N LYS A 148 14.01 7.43 -6.42
CA LYS A 148 15.10 6.71 -7.07
C LYS A 148 14.53 5.57 -7.91
N LYS A 149 14.71 5.70 -9.23
CA LYS A 149 14.17 4.77 -10.23
C LYS A 149 14.54 3.31 -9.97
N GLU A 150 15.77 3.05 -9.56
CA GLU A 150 16.25 1.69 -9.28
C GLU A 150 15.59 1.08 -8.04
N ASP A 151 15.34 1.88 -7.00
CA ASP A 151 14.67 1.41 -5.79
C ASP A 151 13.20 1.11 -6.05
N ILE A 152 12.52 1.98 -6.81
CA ILE A 152 11.13 1.77 -7.24
C ILE A 152 11.04 0.54 -8.16
N LYS A 153 11.98 0.37 -9.10
CA LYS A 153 12.05 -0.82 -9.96
C LYS A 153 12.24 -2.08 -9.13
N THR A 154 13.16 -2.07 -8.18
CA THR A 154 13.41 -3.20 -7.28
C THR A 154 12.17 -3.54 -6.46
N PHE A 155 11.51 -2.53 -5.89
CA PHE A 155 10.27 -2.72 -5.14
C PHE A 155 9.17 -3.31 -6.02
N LEU A 156 8.90 -2.75 -7.20
CA LEU A 156 7.87 -3.25 -8.11
C LEU A 156 8.18 -4.64 -8.65
N SER A 157 9.45 -5.04 -8.76
CA SER A 157 9.83 -6.40 -9.15
C SER A 157 9.31 -7.46 -8.16
N TYR A 158 9.10 -7.08 -6.89
CA TYR A 158 8.43 -7.94 -5.91
C TYR A 158 7.00 -8.27 -6.33
N GLY A 159 6.30 -7.31 -6.94
CA GLY A 159 4.93 -7.48 -7.44
C GLY A 159 4.81 -8.51 -8.57
N ILE A 160 5.90 -8.84 -9.27
CA ILE A 160 5.89 -9.87 -10.32
C ILE A 160 5.51 -11.25 -9.75
N LEU A 161 5.93 -11.55 -8.52
CA LEU A 161 5.70 -12.84 -7.88
C LEU A 161 4.30 -12.98 -7.29
N PHE A 162 3.66 -11.87 -6.94
CA PHE A 162 2.47 -11.90 -6.09
C PHE A 162 1.26 -11.17 -6.68
N GLY A 163 1.47 -10.20 -7.57
CA GLY A 163 0.44 -9.24 -7.96
C GLY A 163 -0.38 -9.56 -9.21
N GLN A 164 -0.11 -10.66 -9.92
CA GLN A 164 -0.74 -10.92 -11.23
C GLN A 164 -2.17 -11.48 -11.14
N SER A 165 -2.61 -11.97 -9.98
CA SER A 165 -3.92 -12.61 -9.80
C SER A 165 -4.98 -11.72 -9.13
N TRP A 166 -4.63 -10.47 -8.79
CA TRP A 166 -5.51 -9.56 -8.06
C TRP A 166 -6.24 -8.62 -9.01
N ASP A 167 -7.52 -8.37 -8.71
CA ASP A 167 -8.33 -7.42 -9.47
C ASP A 167 -7.68 -6.04 -9.51
N TYR A 168 -7.80 -5.37 -10.66
CA TYR A 168 -7.24 -4.04 -10.88
C TYR A 168 -7.65 -3.05 -9.78
N ALA A 169 -6.68 -2.30 -9.25
CA ALA A 169 -6.90 -1.39 -8.15
C ALA A 169 -7.82 -0.24 -8.58
N LYS A 170 -8.87 0.02 -7.81
CA LYS A 170 -9.82 1.10 -8.06
C LYS A 170 -9.76 2.05 -6.86
N PRO A 171 -9.08 3.21 -6.98
CA PRO A 171 -9.06 4.23 -5.95
C PRO A 171 -10.48 4.52 -5.45
N GLU A 172 -10.67 4.47 -4.14
CA GLU A 172 -11.88 4.96 -3.50
C GLU A 172 -11.93 6.49 -3.56
N GLU A 173 -13.14 7.03 -3.54
CA GLU A 173 -13.38 8.47 -3.48
C GLU A 173 -12.95 9.01 -2.11
N LEU A 174 -11.82 9.71 -2.08
CA LEU A 174 -11.36 10.55 -0.98
C LEU A 174 -10.94 11.88 -1.60
N ALA A 175 -11.46 13.00 -1.09
CA ALA A 175 -11.05 14.32 -1.56
C ALA A 175 -9.63 14.65 -1.06
N PHE A 176 -8.88 15.45 -1.82
CA PHE A 176 -7.52 15.82 -1.41
C PHE A 176 -7.53 16.66 -0.13
N GLU A 177 -8.53 17.52 0.03
CA GLU A 177 -8.73 18.33 1.23
C GLU A 177 -9.00 17.46 2.46
N GLU A 178 -9.79 16.38 2.30
CA GLU A 178 -10.02 15.42 3.36
C GLU A 178 -8.73 14.67 3.72
N PHE A 179 -7.95 14.28 2.71
CA PHE A 179 -6.62 13.69 2.91
C PHE A 179 -5.69 14.63 3.69
N LEU A 180 -5.63 15.92 3.34
CA LEU A 180 -4.82 16.92 4.04
C LEU A 180 -5.27 17.14 5.49
N ILE A 181 -6.58 17.12 5.75
CA ILE A 181 -7.11 17.17 7.13
C ILE A 181 -6.58 15.97 7.91
N LYS A 182 -6.68 14.75 7.37
CA LYS A 182 -6.18 13.55 8.04
C LYS A 182 -4.66 13.57 8.22
N LEU A 183 -3.92 14.16 7.27
CA LEU A 183 -2.46 14.34 7.35
C LEU A 183 -2.05 15.31 8.49
N ASN A 184 -2.88 16.30 8.80
CA ASN A 184 -2.67 17.28 9.88
C ASN A 184 -3.04 16.78 11.28
N VAL A 185 -3.93 15.79 11.38
CA VAL A 185 -4.52 15.37 12.66
C VAL A 185 -3.57 14.48 13.48
N ILE A 186 -2.42 14.07 12.94
CA ILE A 186 -1.53 13.06 13.53
C ILE A 186 -0.12 13.57 13.73
#